data_AF-C0BX92-F1
#
_entry.id   AF-C0BX92-F1
#
_cell.length_a   1.000
_cell.length_b   1.000
_cell.length_c   1.000
_cell.angle_alpha   90.00
_cell.angle_beta   90.00
_cell.angle_gamma   90.00
#
_symmetry.space_group_name_H-M   'P 1'
#
loop_
_entity.id
_entity.type
_entity.pdbx_description
1 polymer ?
#
loop_
_entity_poly.entity_id
_entity_poly.type
_entity_poly.pdbx_seq_one_letter_code
_entity_poly.pdbx_strand_id
1 'polypeptide(L)'
;MQKYLQENGIDDLKKKILCTRCGQEGNGLMGAVKIKCEYCNIPMVQTGYGIREFAILYNESLEGVSLKVMDSMGISEREYQDMIRRRDPRIQDEMARIKGGNPYALFLKEQFPGNFNLTAFESRNAQIKQEKEQKQREIESQKPRCPRCGSTDIKRNHRVINSDIGLYEKYYICYNCMNKFKRPR
;
A
#
# COMPACT_ATOMS: atom_id res chain seq x y z
N MET A 1 -10.05 24.14 -13.14
CA MET A 1 -10.12 22.67 -13.32
C MET A 1 -10.45 22.30 -14.76
N GLN A 2 -11.58 22.74 -15.31
CA GLN A 2 -12.05 22.38 -16.67
C GLN A 2 -11.02 22.68 -17.78
N LYS A 3 -10.41 23.87 -17.75
CA LYS A 3 -9.31 24.26 -18.64
C LYS A 3 -8.12 23.29 -18.59
N TYR A 4 -7.68 22.89 -17.40
CA TYR A 4 -6.57 21.94 -17.23
C TYR A 4 -6.90 20.57 -17.82
N LEU A 5 -8.13 20.08 -17.61
CA LEU A 5 -8.57 18.80 -18.15
C LEU A 5 -8.53 18.81 -19.68
N GLN A 6 -9.03 19.89 -20.31
CA GLN A 6 -8.98 20.06 -21.76
C GLN A 6 -7.54 20.18 -22.29
N GLU A 7 -6.71 21.01 -21.66
CA GLU A 7 -5.30 21.22 -22.05
C GLU A 7 -4.45 19.94 -21.94
N ASN A 8 -4.85 19.00 -21.09
CA ASN A 8 -4.12 17.74 -20.88
C ASN A 8 -4.87 16.52 -21.45
N GLY A 9 -5.92 16.73 -22.26
CA GLY A 9 -6.64 15.65 -22.92
C GLY A 9 -7.32 14.65 -21.97
N ILE A 10 -7.75 15.10 -20.80
CA ILE A 10 -8.47 14.28 -19.82
C ILE A 10 -9.97 14.53 -19.99
N ASP A 11 -10.64 13.71 -20.80
CA ASP A 11 -12.06 13.87 -21.15
C ASP A 11 -12.98 12.86 -20.45
N ASP A 12 -12.51 11.64 -20.23
CA ASP A 12 -13.26 10.56 -19.58
C ASP A 12 -12.62 10.05 -18.27
N LEU A 13 -13.14 10.51 -17.13
CA LEU A 13 -12.62 10.13 -15.81
C LEU A 13 -12.77 8.62 -15.47
N LYS A 14 -13.48 7.84 -16.31
CA LYS A 14 -13.57 6.37 -16.19
C LYS A 14 -12.37 5.65 -16.82
N LYS A 15 -11.62 6.31 -17.69
CA LYS A 15 -10.35 5.81 -18.24
C LYS A 15 -9.26 5.88 -17.19
N LYS A 16 -8.28 4.98 -17.25
CA LYS A 16 -7.17 4.98 -16.30
C LYS A 16 -6.38 6.29 -16.46
N ILE A 17 -6.10 6.96 -15.35
CA ILE A 17 -5.25 8.16 -15.30
C ILE A 17 -4.04 7.79 -14.46
N LEU A 18 -2.84 8.06 -14.97
CA LEU A 18 -1.60 7.77 -14.25
C LEU A 18 -0.48 8.75 -14.61
N CYS A 19 0.51 8.83 -13.74
CA CYS A 19 1.77 9.49 -14.03
C CYS A 19 2.59 8.60 -14.95
N THR A 20 2.86 9.04 -16.18
CA THR A 20 3.67 8.27 -17.12
C THR A 20 5.10 8.10 -16.62
N ARG A 21 5.62 8.98 -15.76
CA ARG A 21 7.01 8.90 -15.27
C ARG A 21 7.21 7.88 -14.16
N CYS A 22 6.31 7.83 -13.18
CA CYS A 22 6.48 6.98 -11.98
C CYS A 22 5.32 6.00 -11.72
N GLY A 23 4.34 5.91 -12.63
CA GLY A 23 3.20 4.99 -12.52
C GLY A 23 2.18 5.34 -11.43
N GLN A 24 2.30 6.49 -10.75
CA GLN A 24 1.33 6.90 -9.74
C GLN A 24 -0.07 7.02 -10.36
N GLU A 25 -1.03 6.29 -9.80
CA GLU A 25 -2.42 6.35 -10.26
C GLU A 25 -3.09 7.67 -9.86
N GLY A 26 -3.81 8.25 -10.81
CA GLY A 26 -4.57 9.49 -10.65
C GLY A 26 -6.01 9.28 -10.24
N ASN A 27 -6.62 8.19 -10.66
CA ASN A 27 -7.99 7.83 -10.31
C ASN A 27 -8.08 6.40 -9.77
N GLY A 28 -8.94 6.24 -8.77
CA GLY A 28 -9.34 4.94 -8.22
C GLY A 28 -10.85 4.73 -8.38
N LEU A 29 -11.34 3.56 -7.97
CA LEU A 29 -12.76 3.18 -8.16
C LEU A 29 -13.76 4.07 -7.38
N MET A 30 -13.34 4.77 -6.31
CA MET A 30 -14.24 5.53 -5.42
C MET A 30 -13.64 6.86 -4.89
N GLY A 31 -12.70 7.48 -5.60
CA GLY A 31 -11.93 8.61 -5.07
C GLY A 31 -11.93 9.86 -5.95
N ALA A 32 -11.48 10.98 -5.38
CA ALA A 32 -11.19 12.20 -6.13
C ALA A 32 -10.08 11.94 -7.16
N VAL A 33 -10.26 12.46 -8.37
CA VAL A 33 -9.27 12.34 -9.45
C VAL A 33 -8.12 13.30 -9.19
N LYS A 34 -6.92 12.76 -9.04
CA LYS A 34 -5.67 13.50 -9.10
C LYS A 34 -5.29 13.67 -10.56
N ILE A 35 -5.00 14.91 -10.94
CA ILE A 35 -4.67 15.31 -12.32
C ILE A 35 -3.21 15.77 -12.46
N LYS A 36 -2.48 15.84 -11.34
CA LYS A 36 -1.06 16.15 -11.25
C LYS A 36 -0.40 15.13 -10.33
N CYS A 37 0.74 14.59 -10.74
CA CYS A 37 1.53 13.69 -9.92
C CYS A 37 2.20 14.46 -8.78
N GLU A 38 1.90 14.11 -7.54
CA GLU A 38 2.50 14.76 -6.36
C GLU A 38 4.00 14.47 -6.23
N TYR A 39 4.45 13.32 -6.73
CA TYR A 39 5.86 12.94 -6.68
C TYR A 39 6.68 13.57 -7.81
N CYS A 40 6.23 13.43 -9.06
CA CYS A 40 6.98 13.93 -10.22
C CYS A 40 6.68 15.39 -10.55
N ASN A 41 5.64 15.97 -9.96
CA ASN A 41 5.14 17.32 -10.22
C ASN A 41 4.76 17.59 -11.70
N ILE A 42 4.46 16.53 -12.46
CA ILE A 42 4.01 16.60 -13.87
C ILE A 42 2.51 16.34 -14.00
N PRO A 43 1.87 16.78 -15.10
CA PRO A 43 0.51 16.39 -15.41
C PRO A 43 0.38 14.87 -15.53
N MET A 44 -0.75 14.34 -15.07
CA MET A 44 -1.09 12.94 -15.30
C MET A 44 -1.68 12.76 -16.70
N VAL A 45 -1.55 11.55 -17.24
CA VAL A 45 -2.03 11.19 -18.57
C VAL A 45 -3.19 10.22 -18.42
N GLN A 46 -4.23 10.46 -19.19
CA GLN A 46 -5.33 9.52 -19.38
C GLN A 46 -4.93 8.48 -20.43
N THR A 47 -5.07 7.20 -20.12
CA THR A 47 -4.81 6.11 -21.07
C THR A 47 -5.99 5.94 -22.02
N GLY A 48 -5.79 5.17 -23.09
CA GLY A 48 -6.88 4.77 -23.98
C GLY A 48 -7.87 3.77 -23.35
N TYR A 49 -7.54 3.22 -22.18
CA TYR A 49 -8.24 2.08 -21.58
C TYR A 49 -9.06 2.48 -20.35
N GLY A 50 -10.21 1.83 -20.18
CA GLY A 50 -10.97 1.90 -18.92
C GLY A 50 -10.15 1.37 -17.73
N ILE A 51 -10.48 1.76 -16.49
CA ILE A 51 -9.81 1.21 -15.29
C ILE A 51 -9.86 -0.33 -15.26
N ARG A 52 -11.01 -0.92 -15.63
CA ARG A 52 -11.19 -2.38 -15.65
C ARG A 52 -10.41 -3.05 -16.77
N GLU A 53 -10.46 -2.48 -17.96
CA GLU A 53 -9.74 -2.97 -19.14
C GLU A 53 -8.23 -2.95 -18.91
N PHE A 54 -7.71 -1.86 -18.33
CA PHE A 54 -6.30 -1.76 -17.96
C PHE A 54 -5.87 -2.84 -16.96
N ALA A 55 -6.75 -3.20 -16.02
CA ALA A 55 -6.48 -4.29 -15.08
C ALA A 55 -6.49 -5.67 -15.76
N ILE A 56 -7.35 -5.87 -16.76
CA ILE A 56 -7.38 -7.11 -17.57
C ILE A 56 -6.07 -7.24 -18.34
N LEU A 57 -5.64 -6.19 -19.07
CA LEU A 57 -4.37 -6.19 -19.82
C LEU A 57 -3.16 -6.48 -18.91
N TYR A 58 -3.16 -5.91 -17.69
CA TYR A 58 -2.12 -6.23 -16.73
C TYR A 58 -2.15 -7.71 -16.30
N ASN A 59 -3.33 -8.26 -16.01
CA ASN A 59 -3.45 -9.67 -15.63
C ASN A 59 -3.05 -10.61 -16.77
N GLU A 60 -3.39 -10.29 -18.01
CA GLU A 60 -2.95 -11.02 -19.20
C GLU A 60 -1.41 -11.00 -19.33
N SER A 61 -0.76 -9.87 -19.02
CA SER A 61 0.72 -9.78 -18.99
C SER A 61 1.39 -10.70 -17.94
N LEU A 62 0.59 -11.25 -17.01
CA LEU A 62 1.01 -12.17 -15.96
C LEU A 62 0.59 -13.62 -16.22
N GLU A 63 0.00 -13.92 -17.37
CA GLU A 63 -0.43 -15.28 -17.70
C GLU A 63 0.73 -16.28 -17.61
N GLY A 64 0.48 -17.42 -16.96
CA GLY A 64 1.50 -18.44 -16.72
C GLY A 64 2.57 -18.10 -15.68
N VAL A 65 2.61 -16.87 -15.15
CA VAL A 65 3.56 -16.50 -14.08
C VAL A 65 3.23 -17.21 -12.78
N SER A 66 1.94 -17.37 -12.45
CA SER A 66 1.51 -18.08 -11.24
C SER A 66 2.02 -19.52 -11.20
N LEU A 67 1.94 -20.25 -12.31
CA LEU A 67 2.46 -21.61 -12.44
C LEU A 67 3.98 -21.65 -12.17
N LYS A 68 4.73 -20.74 -12.80
CA LYS A 68 6.19 -20.64 -12.60
C LYS A 68 6.56 -20.31 -11.14
N VAL A 69 5.78 -19.46 -10.48
CA VAL A 69 5.97 -19.13 -9.06
C VAL A 69 5.78 -20.37 -8.21
N MET A 70 4.68 -21.11 -8.43
CA MET A 70 4.39 -22.33 -7.68
C MET A 70 5.46 -23.41 -7.87
N ASP A 71 5.85 -23.66 -9.12
CA ASP A 71 6.90 -24.63 -9.46
C ASP A 71 8.23 -24.27 -8.80
N SER A 72 8.61 -22.99 -8.86
CA SER A 72 9.89 -22.53 -8.29
C SER A 72 9.91 -22.55 -6.77
N MET A 73 8.77 -22.25 -6.12
CA MET A 73 8.67 -22.27 -4.67
C MET A 73 8.34 -23.66 -4.11
N GLY A 74 7.99 -24.62 -4.96
CA GLY A 74 7.57 -25.96 -4.56
C GLY A 74 6.26 -25.96 -3.75
N ILE A 75 5.34 -25.03 -4.04
CA ILE A 75 4.08 -24.87 -3.31
C ILE A 75 2.87 -25.28 -4.14
N SER A 76 1.81 -25.71 -3.47
CA SER A 76 0.54 -26.07 -4.14
C SER A 76 -0.29 -24.84 -4.53
N GLU A 77 -1.22 -25.00 -5.48
CA GLU A 77 -2.21 -23.97 -5.83
C GLU A 77 -2.97 -23.44 -4.62
N ARG A 78 -3.37 -24.32 -3.70
CA ARG A 78 -4.06 -23.91 -2.48
C ARG A 78 -3.20 -22.98 -1.62
N GLU A 79 -1.93 -23.33 -1.44
CA GLU A 79 -0.99 -22.54 -0.67
C GLU A 79 -0.68 -21.21 -1.35
N TYR A 80 -0.51 -21.21 -2.67
CA TYR A 80 -0.35 -20.00 -3.47
C TYR A 80 -1.53 -19.04 -3.28
N GLN A 81 -2.76 -19.53 -3.39
CA GLN A 81 -3.97 -18.71 -3.18
C GLN A 81 -4.07 -18.17 -1.75
N ASP A 82 -3.69 -18.96 -0.74
CA ASP A 82 -3.65 -18.49 0.65
C ASP A 82 -2.57 -17.41 0.88
N MET A 83 -1.41 -17.55 0.24
CA MET A 83 -0.33 -16.54 0.27
C MET A 83 -0.75 -15.24 -0.43
N ILE A 84 -1.37 -15.32 -1.61
CA ILE A 84 -1.94 -14.17 -2.32
C ILE A 84 -2.98 -13.45 -1.45
N ARG A 85 -3.89 -14.21 -0.82
CA ARG A 85 -4.94 -13.65 0.04
C ARG A 85 -4.35 -12.89 1.24
N ARG A 86 -3.27 -13.41 1.82
CA ARG A 86 -2.56 -12.78 2.95
C ARG A 86 -1.58 -11.69 2.51
N ARG A 87 -1.43 -11.46 1.20
CA ARG A 87 -0.45 -10.52 0.61
C ARG A 87 0.97 -10.82 1.06
N ASP A 88 1.34 -12.11 1.05
CA ASP A 88 2.67 -12.55 1.43
C ASP A 88 3.71 -11.94 0.47
N PRO A 89 4.72 -11.21 0.98
CA PRO A 89 5.70 -10.53 0.14
C PRO A 89 6.52 -11.49 -0.73
N ARG A 90 6.70 -12.75 -0.30
CA ARG A 90 7.48 -13.75 -1.02
C ARG A 90 6.94 -14.01 -2.42
N ILE A 91 5.62 -13.93 -2.60
CA ILE A 91 5.01 -14.10 -3.92
C ILE A 91 5.41 -12.95 -4.86
N GLN A 92 5.40 -11.71 -4.38
CA GLN A 92 5.79 -10.56 -5.19
C GLN A 92 7.28 -10.59 -5.54
N ASP A 93 8.13 -10.98 -4.59
CA ASP A 93 9.57 -11.14 -4.81
C ASP A 93 9.84 -12.22 -5.87
N GLU A 94 9.13 -13.35 -5.81
CA GLU A 94 9.29 -14.45 -6.77
C GLU A 94 8.75 -14.10 -8.16
N MET A 95 7.60 -13.43 -8.23
CA MET A 95 7.08 -12.88 -9.49
C MET A 95 8.08 -11.90 -10.12
N ALA A 96 8.69 -11.03 -9.32
CA ALA A 96 9.70 -10.09 -9.79
C ALA A 96 10.95 -10.81 -10.30
N ARG A 97 11.39 -11.88 -9.61
CA ARG A 97 12.50 -12.73 -10.06
C ARG A 97 12.21 -13.38 -11.41
N ILE A 98 11.01 -13.94 -11.61
CA ILE A 98 10.60 -14.60 -12.85
C ILE A 98 10.48 -13.62 -14.02
N LYS A 99 9.94 -12.42 -13.79
CA LYS A 99 9.78 -11.39 -14.84
C LYS A 99 11.04 -10.55 -15.06
N GLY A 100 12.06 -10.69 -14.21
CA GLY A 100 13.29 -9.90 -14.28
C GLY A 100 13.15 -8.45 -13.80
N GLY A 101 12.17 -8.19 -12.92
CA GLY A 101 11.87 -6.86 -12.38
C GLY A 101 10.44 -6.78 -11.87
N ASN A 102 10.06 -5.62 -11.32
CA ASN A 102 8.70 -5.42 -10.85
C ASN A 102 7.69 -5.61 -12.02
N PRO A 103 6.77 -6.59 -11.95
CA PRO A 103 5.91 -6.91 -13.09
C PRO A 103 5.05 -5.75 -13.55
N TYR A 104 4.55 -4.93 -12.62
CA TYR A 104 3.75 -3.75 -12.95
C TYR A 104 4.60 -2.65 -13.61
N ALA A 105 5.83 -2.45 -13.15
CA ALA A 105 6.75 -1.48 -13.77
C ALA A 105 7.12 -1.87 -15.20
N LEU A 106 7.36 -3.17 -15.44
CA LEU A 106 7.65 -3.71 -16.76
C LEU A 106 6.45 -3.52 -17.70
N PHE A 107 5.26 -3.87 -17.23
CA PHE A 107 4.02 -3.62 -17.96
C PHE A 107 3.85 -2.13 -18.31
N LEU A 108 4.03 -1.21 -17.36
CA LEU A 108 3.95 0.22 -17.65
C LEU A 108 5.02 0.70 -18.64
N LYS A 109 6.22 0.12 -18.61
CA LYS A 109 7.28 0.43 -19.58
C LYS A 109 6.91 -0.04 -20.98
N GLU A 110 6.26 -1.19 -21.12
CA GLU A 110 5.75 -1.69 -22.40
C GLU A 110 4.63 -0.79 -22.94
N GLN A 111 3.73 -0.32 -22.08
CA GLN A 111 2.65 0.58 -22.48
C GLN A 111 3.13 2.01 -22.81
N PHE A 112 4.22 2.47 -22.19
CA PHE A 112 4.73 3.84 -22.31
C PHE A 112 6.26 3.91 -22.49
N PRO A 113 6.83 3.36 -23.58
CA PRO A 113 8.28 3.18 -23.71
C PRO A 113 9.09 4.48 -23.72
N GLY A 114 8.52 5.58 -24.23
CA GLY A 114 9.20 6.89 -24.30
C GLY A 114 9.07 7.76 -23.04
N ASN A 115 8.09 7.47 -22.18
CA ASN A 115 7.69 8.37 -21.10
C ASN A 115 7.87 7.73 -19.71
N PHE A 116 7.90 6.39 -19.64
CA PHE A 116 8.08 5.66 -18.40
C PHE A 116 9.53 5.59 -17.97
N ASN A 117 9.78 6.10 -16.76
CA ASN A 117 11.10 6.09 -16.16
C ASN A 117 11.12 5.04 -15.05
N LEU A 118 11.71 3.88 -15.36
CA LEU A 118 11.81 2.76 -14.43
C LEU A 118 12.49 3.17 -13.11
N THR A 119 13.57 3.95 -13.18
CA THR A 119 14.27 4.44 -11.99
C THR A 119 13.38 5.35 -11.13
N ALA A 120 12.56 6.20 -11.73
CA ALA A 120 11.64 7.06 -11.00
C ALA A 120 10.52 6.26 -10.31
N PHE A 121 10.03 5.19 -10.95
CA PHE A 121 9.09 4.25 -10.35
C PHE A 121 9.71 3.54 -9.14
N GLU A 122 10.90 2.95 -9.29
CA GLU A 122 11.60 2.23 -8.22
C GLU A 122 11.93 3.15 -7.05
N SER A 123 12.43 4.36 -7.32
CA SER A 123 12.72 5.37 -6.30
C SER A 123 11.47 5.73 -5.50
N ARG A 124 10.32 5.88 -6.17
CA ARG A 124 9.06 6.17 -5.48
C ARG A 124 8.62 5.01 -4.60
N ASN A 125 8.74 3.77 -5.07
CA ASN A 125 8.38 2.60 -4.27
C ASN A 125 9.29 2.44 -3.04
N ALA A 126 10.59 2.69 -3.20
CA ALA A 126 11.53 2.71 -2.09
C ALA A 126 11.15 3.79 -1.06
N GLN A 127 10.80 4.99 -1.51
CA GLN A 127 10.33 6.07 -0.64
C GLN A 127 9.04 5.69 0.09
N ILE A 128 8.04 5.12 -0.59
CA ILE A 128 6.79 4.66 0.03
C ILE A 128 7.07 3.59 1.10
N LYS A 129 8.02 2.68 0.84
CA LYS A 129 8.43 1.67 1.81
C LYS A 129 9.03 2.31 3.05
N GLN A 130 9.97 3.25 2.87
CA GLN A 130 10.59 3.99 3.97
C GLN A 130 9.58 4.81 4.78
N GLU A 131 8.66 5.53 4.11
CA GLU A 131 7.58 6.29 4.75
C GLU A 131 6.67 5.38 5.59
N LYS A 132 6.32 4.18 5.09
CA LYS A 132 5.54 3.20 5.84
C LYS A 132 6.29 2.66 7.05
N GLU A 133 7.56 2.31 6.89
CA GLU A 133 8.40 1.83 7.99
C GLU A 133 8.60 2.90 9.07
N GLN A 134 8.85 4.15 8.67
CA GLN A 134 8.94 5.28 9.59
C GLN A 134 7.63 5.49 10.34
N LYS A 135 6.50 5.54 9.62
CA LYS A 135 5.18 5.70 10.24
C LYS A 135 4.87 4.54 11.20
N GLN A 136 5.27 3.32 10.87
CA GLN A 136 5.12 2.17 11.76
C GLN A 136 5.97 2.33 13.03
N ARG A 137 7.23 2.77 12.89
CA ARG A 137 8.11 3.10 14.04
C ARG A 137 7.53 4.22 14.90
N GLU A 138 6.96 5.25 14.30
CA GLU A 138 6.30 6.35 15.01
C GLU A 138 5.08 5.84 15.81
N ILE A 139 4.20 5.05 15.17
CA ILE A 139 3.05 4.43 15.85
C ILE A 139 3.52 3.55 17.02
N GLU A 140 4.59 2.78 16.83
CA GLU A 140 5.17 1.95 17.87
C GLU A 140 5.79 2.77 19.00
N SER A 141 6.44 3.89 18.69
CA SER A 141 7.01 4.81 19.68
C SER A 141 5.94 5.50 20.54
N GLN A 142 4.75 5.71 19.97
CA GLN A 142 3.60 6.31 20.68
C GLN A 142 2.86 5.31 21.58
N LYS A 143 3.17 4.00 21.50
CA LYS A 143 2.58 3.02 22.42
C LYS A 143 3.05 3.34 23.84
N PRO A 144 2.15 3.26 24.84
CA PRO A 144 2.56 3.42 26.24
C PRO A 144 3.63 2.39 26.56
N ARG A 145 4.57 2.75 27.44
CA ARG A 145 5.58 1.83 27.99
C ARG A 145 5.30 1.58 29.45
N CYS A 146 5.57 0.37 29.91
CA CYS A 146 5.38 0.02 31.30
C CYS A 146 6.42 0.76 32.14
N PRO A 147 6.01 1.58 33.13
CA PRO A 147 6.98 2.32 33.96
C PRO A 147 7.86 1.40 34.81
N ARG A 148 7.48 0.12 34.98
CA ARG A 148 8.24 -0.85 35.79
C ARG A 148 9.26 -1.65 34.98
N CYS A 149 8.95 -2.03 33.74
CA CYS A 149 9.80 -2.93 32.95
C CYS A 149 10.05 -2.48 31.50
N GLY A 150 9.56 -1.30 31.09
CA GLY A 150 9.77 -0.75 29.76
C GLY A 150 8.99 -1.41 28.61
N SER A 151 8.32 -2.54 28.87
CA SER A 151 7.55 -3.28 27.86
C SER A 151 6.42 -2.46 27.25
N THR A 152 6.20 -2.63 25.95
CA THR A 152 5.09 -2.06 25.17
C THR A 152 3.89 -3.01 25.08
N ASP A 153 3.99 -4.22 25.62
CA ASP A 153 2.91 -5.20 25.67
C ASP A 153 1.90 -4.84 26.77
N ILE A 154 1.01 -3.93 26.39
CA ILE A 154 0.11 -3.24 27.31
C ILE A 154 -1.32 -3.28 26.81
N LYS A 155 -2.23 -3.74 27.69
CA LYS A 155 -3.67 -3.66 27.47
C LYS A 155 -4.27 -2.45 28.16
N ARG A 156 -5.04 -1.67 27.39
CA ARG A 156 -5.89 -0.61 27.95
C ARG A 156 -7.17 -1.23 28.51
N ASN A 157 -7.57 -0.84 29.71
CA ASN A 157 -8.78 -1.31 30.37
C ASN A 157 -9.51 -0.16 31.06
N HIS A 158 -10.75 -0.41 31.47
CA HIS A 158 -11.59 0.55 32.18
C HIS A 158 -12.11 -0.10 33.46
N ARG A 159 -12.16 0.67 34.54
CA ARG A 159 -12.85 0.27 35.78
C ARG A 159 -14.01 1.22 36.00
N VAL A 160 -15.17 0.68 36.33
CA VAL A 160 -16.34 1.46 36.75
C VAL A 160 -16.04 2.07 38.12
N ILE A 161 -16.13 3.39 38.22
CA ILE A 161 -16.06 4.09 39.51
C ILE A 161 -17.48 4.31 40.03
N ASN A 162 -18.38 4.77 39.17
CA ASN A 162 -19.79 4.96 39.51
C ASN A 162 -20.66 4.72 38.26
N SER A 163 -21.53 3.71 38.31
CA SER A 163 -22.42 3.34 37.22
C SER A 163 -23.53 4.35 36.97
N ASP A 164 -24.04 4.99 38.03
CA ASP A 164 -25.26 5.81 37.99
C ASP A 164 -25.02 7.13 37.25
N ILE A 165 -23.79 7.62 37.30
CA ILE A 165 -23.32 8.81 36.55
C ILE A 165 -22.41 8.45 35.37
N GLY A 166 -22.26 7.16 35.03
CA GLY A 166 -21.42 6.71 33.91
C GLY A 166 -19.94 7.06 34.05
N LEU A 167 -19.40 7.08 35.28
CA LEU A 167 -18.00 7.43 35.55
C LEU A 167 -17.10 6.19 35.48
N TYR A 168 -16.15 6.22 34.54
CA TYR A 168 -15.16 5.15 34.33
C TYR A 168 -13.73 5.71 34.36
N GLU A 169 -12.81 4.94 34.92
CA GLU A 169 -11.38 5.25 34.91
C GLU A 169 -10.62 4.36 33.93
N LYS A 170 -9.81 5.00 33.09
CA LYS A 170 -8.87 4.33 32.16
C LYS A 170 -7.58 3.98 32.88
N TYR A 171 -7.18 2.72 32.77
CA TYR A 171 -5.87 2.26 33.24
C TYR A 171 -5.25 1.27 32.25
N TYR A 172 -3.99 0.94 32.47
CA TYR A 172 -3.17 0.10 31.62
C TYR A 172 -2.62 -1.06 32.44
N ILE A 173 -2.58 -2.24 31.83
CA ILE A 173 -1.99 -3.46 32.40
C ILE A 173 -0.84 -3.87 31.49
N CYS A 174 0.38 -3.98 32.02
CA CYS A 174 1.49 -4.58 31.30
C CYS A 174 1.41 -6.10 31.40
N TYR A 175 1.38 -6.82 30.28
CA TYR A 175 1.31 -8.29 30.31
C TYR A 175 2.65 -8.96 30.61
N ASN A 176 3.77 -8.24 30.44
CA ASN A 176 5.09 -8.78 30.78
C ASN A 176 5.34 -8.84 32.31
N CYS A 177 4.93 -7.82 33.07
CA CYS A 177 5.18 -7.76 34.53
C CYS A 177 3.91 -7.60 35.39
N MET A 178 2.74 -7.67 34.77
CA MET A 178 1.41 -7.50 35.38
C MET A 178 1.19 -6.15 36.10
N ASN A 179 2.07 -5.16 35.89
CA ASN A 179 1.95 -3.85 36.52
C ASN A 179 0.73 -3.09 35.99
N LYS A 180 -0.06 -2.53 36.91
CA LYS A 180 -1.23 -1.68 36.61
C LYS A 180 -0.87 -0.22 36.81
N PHE A 181 -1.09 0.63 35.81
CA PHE A 181 -0.70 2.04 35.86
C PHE A 181 -1.66 2.92 35.05
N LYS A 182 -1.74 4.21 35.38
CA LYS A 182 -2.46 5.20 34.56
C LYS A 182 -1.58 5.62 33.37
N ARG A 183 -2.15 6.22 32.32
CA ARG A 183 -1.34 6.70 31.18
C ARG A 183 -0.24 7.61 31.76
N PRO A 184 1.06 7.35 31.51
CA PRO A 184 2.11 8.31 31.85
C PRO A 184 1.74 9.65 31.18
N ARG A 185 1.81 10.74 31.94
CA ARG A 185 1.64 12.09 31.38
C ARG A 185 2.80 12.41 30.45
#